data_AF-A0A1G2KXY8-F1
#
_entry.id   AF-A0A1G2KXY8-F1
#
_cell.length_a   1.000
_cell.length_b   1.000
_cell.length_c   1.000
_cell.angle_alpha   90.00
_cell.angle_beta   90.00
_cell.angle_gamma   90.00
#
_symmetry.space_group_name_H-M   'P 1'
#
loop_
_entity.id
_entity.type
_entity.pdbx_description
1 polymer ?
#
loop_
_entity_poly.entity_id
_entity_poly.type
_entity_poly.pdbx_seq_one_letter_code
_entity_poly.pdbx_strand_id
1 'polypeptide(L)'
;MRQKIRAYIFTGAQSRVLIAVAICFCAGFLFSLVWAPEIMKTSKSAEKDAIEQLRQAQKDCAGEQERNKQILCYKKQLKTPLEHAGPAPYIRAVESLFGTHADEKNSVTMCHDLLHVVGGLAGASSGDFASVVSSCTEACTYGCYHGTIEGATSAGRTSDDLITACAGLARGASKSACFHGLGHGAASLTSFRLYDALAICDNVPQDWRADCGSGVMMEIYEPSTFVHERKEFPDDIPAFCATLRNPYSDTCYTTAGLHAYARSKGVSEAFATCRRVPQEFRNRCIFYIGHNAYFVFNGTVKEIELLCAAGRESASDESPLCLQGAITASVVADSSAVSGFGICASAEMENRQSCADFLVTRLDEHLGRDVRARLCEITVSPDWLKEICRMHP
;
A
#
# COMPACT_ATOMS: atom_id res chain seq x y z
N MET A 1 25.16 4.78 -65.65
CA MET A 1 25.37 5.19 -64.24
C MET A 1 25.80 3.98 -63.43
N ARG A 2 27.09 3.89 -63.05
CA ARG A 2 27.60 2.84 -62.15
C ARG A 2 27.99 3.53 -60.83
N GLN A 3 27.27 3.24 -59.75
CA GLN A 3 27.57 3.70 -58.40
C GLN A 3 28.80 2.93 -57.87
N LYS A 4 29.84 3.67 -57.47
CA LYS A 4 31.02 3.12 -56.80
C LYS A 4 30.68 2.84 -55.33
N ILE A 5 30.73 1.57 -54.92
CA ILE A 5 30.74 1.18 -53.51
C ILE A 5 32.07 1.67 -52.90
N ARG A 6 32.00 2.58 -51.92
CA ARG A 6 33.15 2.95 -51.08
C ARG A 6 33.30 1.88 -49.99
N ALA A 7 34.35 1.08 -50.09
CA ALA A 7 34.80 0.24 -48.98
C ALA A 7 35.38 1.15 -47.89
N TYR A 8 34.76 1.17 -46.71
CA TYR A 8 35.33 1.80 -45.52
C TYR A 8 36.43 0.89 -44.96
N ILE A 9 37.69 1.33 -45.04
CA ILE A 9 38.80 0.70 -44.36
C ILE A 9 38.76 1.16 -42.90
N PHE A 10 38.34 0.28 -42.00
CA PHE A 10 38.42 0.52 -40.56
C PHE A 10 39.89 0.61 -40.14
N THR A 11 40.29 1.71 -39.52
CA THR A 11 41.61 1.85 -38.89
C THR A 11 41.68 0.94 -37.66
N GLY A 12 42.85 0.39 -37.36
CA GLY A 12 43.02 -0.64 -36.30
C GLY A 12 42.55 -0.25 -34.89
N ALA A 13 42.32 1.04 -34.62
CA ALA A 13 41.74 1.51 -33.37
C ALA A 13 40.20 1.30 -33.30
N GLN A 14 39.47 1.52 -34.40
CA GLN A 14 38.02 1.35 -34.44
C GLN A 14 37.61 -0.13 -34.40
N SER A 15 38.39 -1.01 -35.03
CA SER A 15 38.18 -2.47 -34.93
C SER A 15 38.39 -2.99 -33.51
N ARG A 16 39.36 -2.43 -32.75
CA ARG A 16 39.59 -2.82 -31.35
C ARG A 16 38.45 -2.42 -30.42
N VAL A 17 37.83 -1.25 -30.64
CA VAL A 17 36.66 -0.81 -29.85
C VAL A 17 35.43 -1.68 -30.15
N LEU A 18 35.16 -1.99 -31.41
CA LEU A 18 34.06 -2.88 -31.79
C LEU A 18 34.23 -4.31 -31.26
N ILE A 19 35.46 -4.84 -31.29
CA ILE A 19 35.79 -6.14 -30.70
C ILE A 19 35.63 -6.10 -29.17
N ALA A 20 36.08 -5.04 -28.50
CA ALA A 20 35.90 -4.90 -27.05
C ALA A 20 34.43 -4.82 -26.64
N VAL A 21 33.61 -4.05 -27.37
CA VAL A 21 32.16 -3.97 -27.15
C VAL A 21 31.50 -5.34 -27.41
N ALA A 22 31.84 -6.02 -28.50
CA ALA A 22 31.32 -7.36 -28.79
C ALA A 22 31.73 -8.39 -27.72
N ILE A 23 32.97 -8.34 -27.21
CA ILE A 23 33.44 -9.19 -26.11
C ILE A 23 32.67 -8.88 -24.81
N CYS A 24 32.41 -7.61 -24.48
CA CYS A 24 31.60 -7.23 -23.32
C CYS A 24 30.14 -7.71 -23.46
N PHE A 25 29.54 -7.61 -24.64
CA PHE A 25 28.20 -8.14 -24.91
C PHE A 25 28.18 -9.67 -24.85
N CYS A 26 29.16 -10.36 -25.44
CA CYS A 26 29.27 -11.82 -25.37
C CYS A 26 29.54 -12.30 -23.94
N ALA A 27 30.39 -11.60 -23.18
CA ALA A 27 30.65 -11.91 -21.77
C ALA A 27 29.41 -11.68 -20.91
N GLY A 28 28.67 -10.58 -21.12
CA GLY A 28 27.40 -10.31 -20.45
C GLY A 28 26.31 -11.34 -20.81
N PHE A 29 26.25 -11.77 -22.08
CA PHE A 29 25.30 -12.77 -22.57
C PHE A 29 25.62 -14.18 -22.05
N LEU A 30 26.90 -14.58 -22.04
CA LEU A 30 27.36 -15.85 -21.47
C LEU A 30 27.23 -15.86 -19.94
N PHE A 31 27.48 -14.74 -19.26
CA PHE A 31 27.20 -14.59 -17.83
C PHE A 31 25.71 -14.76 -17.56
N SER A 32 24.84 -14.14 -18.35
CA SER A 32 23.39 -14.27 -18.22
C SER A 32 22.91 -15.71 -18.45
N LEU A 33 23.42 -16.43 -19.46
CA LEU A 33 22.98 -17.79 -19.75
C LEU A 33 23.43 -18.84 -18.72
N VAL A 34 24.61 -18.66 -18.12
CA VAL A 34 25.17 -19.62 -17.16
C VAL A 34 24.74 -19.29 -15.73
N TRP A 35 24.72 -18.01 -15.35
CA TRP A 35 24.52 -17.60 -13.97
C TRP A 35 23.08 -17.21 -13.65
N ALA A 36 22.27 -16.75 -14.61
CA ALA A 36 20.87 -16.42 -14.32
C ALA A 36 20.06 -17.63 -13.84
N PRO A 37 20.19 -18.86 -14.41
CA PRO A 37 19.49 -20.03 -13.87
C PRO A 37 19.89 -20.35 -12.44
N GLU A 38 21.16 -20.16 -12.09
CA GLU A 38 21.67 -20.44 -10.74
C GLU A 38 21.26 -19.37 -9.74
N ILE A 39 21.30 -18.08 -10.13
CA ILE A 39 20.77 -16.95 -9.35
C ILE A 39 19.25 -17.09 -9.13
N MET A 40 18.51 -17.55 -10.13
CA MET A 40 17.08 -17.80 -9.99
C MET A 40 16.79 -18.97 -9.06
N LYS A 41 17.58 -20.05 -9.10
CA LYS A 41 17.44 -21.17 -8.16
C LYS A 41 17.74 -20.74 -6.72
N THR A 42 18.83 -20.01 -6.49
CA THR A 42 19.19 -19.53 -5.15
C THR A 42 18.14 -18.55 -4.62
N SER A 43 17.66 -17.63 -5.47
CA SER A 43 16.57 -16.71 -5.14
C SER A 43 15.28 -17.44 -4.75
N LYS A 44 14.88 -18.46 -5.50
CA LYS A 44 13.71 -19.31 -5.18
C LYS A 44 13.92 -20.14 -3.91
N SER A 45 15.14 -20.60 -3.64
CA SER A 45 15.46 -21.30 -2.40
C SER A 45 15.31 -20.36 -1.20
N ALA A 46 15.91 -19.17 -1.28
CA ALA A 46 15.85 -18.17 -0.22
C ALA A 46 14.41 -17.71 0.08
N GLU A 47 13.57 -17.57 -0.95
CA GLU A 47 12.15 -17.25 -0.76
C GLU A 47 11.40 -18.38 -0.03
N LYS A 48 11.67 -19.66 -0.37
CA LYS A 48 11.07 -20.80 0.34
C LYS A 48 11.48 -20.85 1.80
N ASP A 49 12.75 -20.60 2.10
CA ASP A 49 13.26 -20.55 3.48
C ASP A 49 12.61 -19.40 4.25
N ALA A 50 12.46 -18.22 3.62
CA ALA A 50 11.76 -17.08 4.20
C ALA A 50 10.28 -17.37 4.47
N ILE A 51 9.59 -18.08 3.56
CA ILE A 51 8.20 -18.53 3.76
C ILE A 51 8.10 -19.43 5.00
N GLU A 52 9.00 -20.40 5.16
CA GLU A 52 8.95 -21.31 6.31
C GLU A 52 9.19 -20.57 7.62
N GLN A 53 10.13 -19.64 7.64
CA GLN A 53 10.40 -18.81 8.82
C GLN A 53 9.27 -17.85 9.16
N LEU A 54 8.62 -17.25 8.15
CA LEU A 54 7.42 -16.43 8.36
C LEU A 54 6.29 -17.25 8.96
N ARG A 55 6.05 -18.46 8.44
CA ARG A 55 5.05 -19.39 9.00
C ARG A 55 5.38 -19.81 10.43
N GLN A 56 6.66 -20.04 10.71
CA GLN A 56 7.09 -20.35 12.07
C GLN A 56 6.89 -19.15 13.00
N ALA A 57 7.24 -17.94 12.57
CA ALA A 57 6.97 -16.73 13.32
C ALA A 57 5.46 -16.51 13.55
N GLN A 58 4.61 -16.80 12.55
CA GLN A 58 3.14 -16.78 12.70
C GLN A 58 2.66 -17.74 13.79
N LYS A 59 3.19 -18.97 13.84
CA LYS A 59 2.86 -19.94 14.90
C LYS A 59 3.35 -19.46 16.27
N ASP A 60 4.58 -18.99 16.36
CA ASP A 60 5.21 -18.57 17.62
C ASP A 60 4.55 -17.32 18.21
N CYS A 61 4.08 -16.42 17.35
CA CYS A 61 3.43 -15.17 17.74
C CYS A 61 1.89 -15.26 17.78
N ALA A 62 1.29 -16.43 17.49
CA ALA A 62 -0.16 -16.60 17.47
C ALA A 62 -0.83 -16.39 18.84
N GLY A 63 -0.08 -16.56 19.93
CA GLY A 63 -0.59 -16.40 21.30
C GLY A 63 -0.74 -14.94 21.75
N GLU A 64 -0.21 -13.99 20.99
CA GLU A 64 -0.29 -12.57 21.34
C GLU A 64 -1.65 -11.98 20.92
N GLN A 65 -2.47 -11.60 21.91
CA GLN A 65 -3.80 -11.05 21.69
C GLN A 65 -3.78 -9.56 21.33
N GLU A 66 -2.75 -8.85 21.80
CA GLU A 66 -2.55 -7.44 21.49
C GLU A 66 -1.74 -7.33 20.20
N ARG A 67 -2.27 -6.64 19.19
CA ARG A 67 -1.59 -6.41 17.91
C ARG A 67 -0.16 -5.92 18.09
N ASN A 68 0.08 -5.03 19.05
CA ASN A 68 1.41 -4.49 19.36
C ASN A 68 2.40 -5.58 19.80
N LYS A 69 1.96 -6.49 20.68
CA LYS A 69 2.81 -7.58 21.18
C LYS A 69 3.10 -8.57 20.06
N GLN A 70 2.11 -8.83 19.20
CA GLN A 70 2.27 -9.69 18.05
C GLN A 70 3.32 -9.14 17.05
N ILE A 71 3.26 -7.84 16.75
CA ILE A 71 4.23 -7.17 15.86
C ILE A 71 5.64 -7.15 16.46
N LEU A 72 5.77 -6.86 17.76
CA LEU A 72 7.06 -6.94 18.46
C LEU A 72 7.61 -8.38 18.47
N CYS A 73 6.74 -9.38 18.61
CA CYS A 73 7.11 -10.78 18.46
C CYS A 73 7.64 -11.07 17.05
N TYR A 74 6.94 -10.65 15.99
CA TYR A 74 7.41 -10.81 14.61
C TYR A 74 8.77 -10.14 14.39
N LYS A 75 8.93 -8.89 14.85
CA LYS A 75 10.20 -8.17 14.74
C LYS A 75 11.34 -8.93 15.41
N LYS A 76 11.10 -9.51 16.59
CA LYS A 76 12.09 -10.34 17.30
C LYS A 76 12.43 -11.62 16.54
N GLN A 77 11.43 -12.35 16.06
CA GLN A 77 11.62 -13.62 15.36
C GLN A 77 12.34 -13.43 14.01
N LEU A 78 12.00 -12.36 13.28
CA LEU A 78 12.46 -12.14 11.91
C LEU A 78 13.78 -11.35 11.82
N LYS A 79 14.21 -10.64 12.87
CA LYS A 79 15.43 -9.81 12.84
C LYS A 79 16.66 -10.56 12.34
N THR A 80 17.09 -11.58 13.08
CA THR A 80 18.33 -12.31 12.76
C THR A 80 18.25 -13.04 11.41
N PRO A 81 17.15 -13.77 11.09
CA PRO A 81 17.06 -14.42 9.79
C PRO A 81 17.07 -13.43 8.61
N LEU A 82 16.38 -12.30 8.74
CA LEU A 82 16.35 -11.24 7.72
C LEU A 82 17.73 -10.60 7.53
N GLU A 83 18.45 -10.31 8.62
CA GLU A 83 19.82 -9.79 8.55
C GLU A 83 20.77 -10.73 7.79
N HIS A 84 20.57 -12.05 7.89
CA HIS A 84 21.40 -13.04 7.19
C HIS A 84 21.04 -13.24 5.72
N ALA A 85 19.74 -13.37 5.40
CA ALA A 85 19.29 -13.67 4.04
C ALA A 85 19.03 -12.42 3.18
N GLY A 86 19.01 -11.24 3.80
CA GLY A 86 18.62 -9.99 3.17
C GLY A 86 17.10 -9.81 3.08
N PRO A 87 16.62 -8.60 2.75
CA PRO A 87 15.19 -8.27 2.82
C PRO A 87 14.37 -8.79 1.64
N ALA A 88 14.95 -8.86 0.45
CA ALA A 88 14.21 -9.17 -0.78
C ALA A 88 13.49 -10.55 -0.75
N PRO A 89 14.09 -11.64 -0.21
CA PRO A 89 13.36 -12.91 -0.03
C PRO A 89 12.14 -12.80 0.89
N TYR A 90 12.18 -11.99 1.95
CA TYR A 90 11.05 -11.84 2.88
C TYR A 90 9.93 -11.00 2.29
N ILE A 91 10.26 -9.93 1.55
CA ILE A 91 9.25 -9.11 0.86
C ILE A 91 8.45 -10.01 -0.09
N ARG A 92 9.14 -10.77 -0.97
CA ARG A 92 8.49 -11.73 -1.87
C ARG A 92 7.74 -12.84 -1.13
N ALA A 93 8.28 -13.34 -0.02
CA ALA A 93 7.64 -14.38 0.75
C ALA A 93 6.30 -13.93 1.37
N VAL A 94 6.23 -12.71 1.90
CA VAL A 94 4.96 -12.14 2.39
C VAL A 94 3.99 -11.94 1.22
N GLU A 95 4.42 -11.36 0.11
CA GLU A 95 3.59 -11.21 -1.09
C GLU A 95 3.04 -12.55 -1.59
N SER A 96 3.87 -13.59 -1.65
CA SER A 96 3.49 -14.96 -2.04
C SER A 96 2.51 -15.61 -1.05
N LEU A 97 2.67 -15.38 0.25
CA LEU A 97 1.80 -15.96 1.29
C LEU A 97 0.39 -15.35 1.30
N PHE A 98 0.28 -14.07 0.93
CA PHE A 98 -0.98 -13.33 1.02
C PHE A 98 -1.62 -13.02 -0.35
N GLY A 99 -0.86 -13.10 -1.46
CA GLY A 99 -1.36 -12.88 -2.83
C GLY A 99 -2.29 -13.98 -3.36
N THR A 100 -2.43 -15.08 -2.62
CA THR A 100 -3.48 -16.08 -2.82
C THR A 100 -4.28 -16.16 -1.53
N HIS A 101 -5.44 -15.53 -1.45
CA HIS A 101 -6.36 -15.63 -0.30
C HIS A 101 -7.01 -17.03 -0.22
N ALA A 102 -6.19 -18.08 -0.20
CA ALA A 102 -6.60 -19.47 -0.05
C ALA A 102 -6.72 -19.90 1.43
N ASP A 103 -6.41 -19.00 2.38
CA ASP A 103 -6.37 -19.33 3.82
C ASP A 103 -7.13 -18.26 4.63
N GLU A 104 -8.22 -18.65 5.30
CA GLU A 104 -9.11 -17.78 6.10
C GLU A 104 -8.37 -17.05 7.24
N LYS A 105 -7.15 -17.47 7.58
CA LYS A 105 -6.32 -16.89 8.64
C LYS A 105 -5.47 -15.70 8.19
N ASN A 106 -5.35 -15.45 6.89
CA ASN A 106 -4.50 -14.41 6.34
C ASN A 106 -5.32 -13.13 6.09
N SER A 107 -5.29 -12.21 7.07
CA SER A 107 -5.93 -10.89 6.98
C SER A 107 -5.10 -9.90 6.16
N VAL A 108 -5.78 -8.93 5.53
CA VAL A 108 -5.13 -7.78 4.86
C VAL A 108 -4.29 -7.01 5.87
N THR A 109 -4.79 -6.85 7.10
CA THR A 109 -4.07 -6.21 8.19
C THR A 109 -2.79 -6.95 8.55
N MET A 110 -2.80 -8.29 8.62
CA MET A 110 -1.58 -9.07 8.90
C MET A 110 -0.59 -9.01 7.74
N CYS A 111 -1.05 -9.00 6.50
CA CYS A 111 -0.21 -8.76 5.32
C CYS A 111 0.54 -7.43 5.48
N HIS A 112 -0.20 -6.37 5.80
CA HIS A 112 0.35 -5.02 5.99
C HIS A 112 1.38 -5.02 7.12
N ASP A 113 1.01 -5.57 8.28
CA ASP A 113 1.85 -5.60 9.48
C ASP A 113 3.15 -6.39 9.28
N LEU A 114 3.10 -7.50 8.55
CA LEU A 114 4.30 -8.28 8.25
C LEU A 114 5.22 -7.57 7.27
N LEU A 115 4.69 -6.96 6.19
CA LEU A 115 5.54 -6.16 5.30
C LEU A 115 6.09 -4.92 6.01
N HIS A 116 5.34 -4.34 6.94
CA HIS A 116 5.78 -3.27 7.80
C HIS A 116 6.95 -3.69 8.69
N VAL A 117 6.86 -4.85 9.36
CA VAL A 117 7.96 -5.43 10.15
C VAL A 117 9.19 -5.72 9.29
N VAL A 118 9.00 -6.39 8.14
CA VAL A 118 10.09 -6.74 7.21
C VAL A 118 10.77 -5.47 6.69
N GLY A 119 9.99 -4.49 6.25
CA GLY A 119 10.48 -3.19 5.83
C GLY A 119 11.25 -2.48 6.95
N GLY A 120 10.70 -2.43 8.17
CA GLY A 120 11.33 -1.81 9.33
C GLY A 120 12.68 -2.41 9.70
N LEU A 121 12.78 -3.73 9.66
CA LEU A 121 14.06 -4.43 9.87
C LEU A 121 15.05 -4.12 8.74
N ALA A 122 14.58 -4.11 7.49
CA ALA A 122 15.40 -3.83 6.31
C ALA A 122 15.94 -2.39 6.29
N GLY A 123 15.06 -1.41 6.53
CA GLY A 123 15.42 0.00 6.58
C GLY A 123 16.36 0.35 7.73
N ALA A 124 16.24 -0.34 8.87
CA ALA A 124 17.12 -0.13 10.02
C ALA A 124 18.52 -0.74 9.86
N SER A 125 18.63 -1.84 9.11
CA SER A 125 19.89 -2.60 8.98
C SER A 125 20.64 -2.36 7.66
N SER A 126 19.98 -1.84 6.62
CA SER A 126 20.60 -1.65 5.31
C SER A 126 21.44 -0.37 5.23
N GLY A 127 22.72 -0.52 4.84
CA GLY A 127 23.56 0.61 4.44
C GLY A 127 23.09 1.29 3.16
N ASP A 128 22.35 0.57 2.31
CA ASP A 128 21.74 1.05 1.05
C ASP A 128 20.21 1.10 1.19
N PHE A 129 19.74 2.12 1.89
CA PHE A 129 18.32 2.35 2.13
C PHE A 129 17.53 2.56 0.82
N ALA A 130 18.09 3.29 -0.15
CA ALA A 130 17.40 3.59 -1.41
C ALA A 130 17.10 2.31 -2.22
N SER A 131 18.01 1.34 -2.21
CA SER A 131 17.80 0.02 -2.81
C SER A 131 16.67 -0.76 -2.13
N VAL A 132 16.59 -0.73 -0.79
CA VAL A 132 15.50 -1.39 -0.05
C VAL A 132 14.14 -0.78 -0.40
N VAL A 133 14.00 0.55 -0.33
CA VAL A 133 12.75 1.23 -0.68
C VAL A 133 12.37 0.94 -2.14
N SER A 134 13.34 0.91 -3.05
CA SER A 134 13.10 0.59 -4.47
C SER A 134 12.67 -0.86 -4.72
N SER A 135 12.90 -1.76 -3.75
CA SER A 135 12.46 -3.16 -3.81
C SER A 135 11.05 -3.39 -3.27
N CYS A 136 10.45 -2.40 -2.61
CA CYS A 136 9.09 -2.49 -2.10
C CYS A 136 8.06 -2.41 -3.24
N THR A 137 6.94 -3.10 -3.06
CA THR A 137 5.79 -3.05 -3.97
C THR A 137 4.58 -2.45 -3.25
N GLU A 138 3.49 -2.25 -3.99
CA GLU A 138 2.22 -1.77 -3.46
C GLU A 138 1.44 -2.85 -2.68
N ALA A 139 1.93 -4.09 -2.70
CA ALA A 139 1.30 -5.21 -2.03
C ALA A 139 1.11 -4.96 -0.52
N CYS A 140 0.10 -5.60 0.04
CA CYS A 140 -0.33 -5.42 1.43
C CYS A 140 -0.50 -3.95 1.82
N THR A 141 -1.07 -3.11 0.95
CA THR A 141 -1.31 -1.68 1.23
C THR A 141 -0.05 -0.92 1.63
N TYR A 142 1.01 -1.09 0.85
CA TYR A 142 2.25 -0.32 0.98
C TYR A 142 3.06 -0.56 2.27
N GLY A 143 2.75 -1.60 3.06
CA GLY A 143 3.39 -1.85 4.36
C GLY A 143 4.93 -1.84 4.31
N CYS A 144 5.52 -2.34 3.22
CA CYS A 144 6.97 -2.35 3.02
C CYS A 144 7.57 -0.94 2.98
N TYR A 145 6.92 0.00 2.26
CA TYR A 145 7.38 1.38 2.15
C TYR A 145 7.36 2.06 3.51
N HIS A 146 6.26 1.91 4.26
CA HIS A 146 6.08 2.52 5.58
C HIS A 146 7.16 2.03 6.55
N GLY A 147 7.25 0.71 6.71
CA GLY A 147 8.23 0.09 7.60
C GLY A 147 9.66 0.50 7.25
N THR A 148 10.03 0.44 5.96
CA THR A 148 11.40 0.79 5.52
C THR A 148 11.80 2.21 5.92
N ILE A 149 10.89 3.17 5.76
CA ILE A 149 11.13 4.57 6.14
C ILE A 149 11.30 4.72 7.65
N GLU A 150 10.47 4.08 8.45
CA GLU A 150 10.53 4.17 9.91
C GLU A 150 11.75 3.47 10.50
N GLY A 151 12.13 2.32 9.93
CA GLY A 151 13.36 1.62 10.25
C GLY A 151 14.57 2.50 10.01
N ALA A 152 14.62 3.14 8.84
CA ALA A 152 15.66 4.09 8.48
C ALA A 152 15.69 5.32 9.40
N THR A 153 14.52 5.86 9.75
CA THR A 153 14.37 6.95 10.72
C THR A 153 14.92 6.54 12.09
N SER A 154 14.56 5.35 12.56
CA SER A 154 15.03 4.78 13.83
C SER A 154 16.54 4.51 13.85
N ALA A 155 17.13 4.27 12.68
CA ALA A 155 18.57 4.13 12.50
C ALA A 155 19.31 5.48 12.32
N GLY A 156 18.60 6.61 12.46
CA GLY A 156 19.19 7.95 12.46
C GLY A 156 19.24 8.64 11.10
N ARG A 157 18.52 8.17 10.08
CA ARG A 157 18.38 8.90 8.81
C ARG A 157 17.60 10.19 9.02
N THR A 158 18.06 11.25 8.34
CA THR A 158 17.43 12.58 8.39
C THR A 158 16.23 12.65 7.46
N SER A 159 15.35 13.65 7.63
CA SER A 159 14.26 13.89 6.67
C SER A 159 14.77 14.07 5.24
N ASP A 160 15.93 14.73 5.05
CA ASP A 160 16.48 15.00 3.73
C ASP A 160 16.96 13.73 3.02
N ASP A 161 17.53 12.78 3.77
CA ASP A 161 17.89 11.46 3.26
C ASP A 161 16.64 10.73 2.72
N LEU A 162 15.55 10.77 3.50
CA LEU A 162 14.28 10.11 3.16
C LEU A 162 13.61 10.78 1.96
N ILE A 163 13.56 12.12 1.92
CA ILE A 163 13.02 12.89 0.79
C ILE A 163 13.77 12.54 -0.49
N THR A 164 15.10 12.51 -0.42
CA THR A 164 15.96 12.19 -1.57
C THR A 164 15.69 10.78 -2.08
N ALA A 165 15.58 9.80 -1.20
CA ALA A 165 15.29 8.41 -1.58
C ALA A 165 13.91 8.28 -2.25
N CYS A 166 12.85 8.84 -1.65
CA CYS A 166 11.51 8.80 -2.22
C CYS A 166 11.43 9.54 -3.57
N ALA A 167 12.09 10.69 -3.69
CA ALA A 167 12.14 11.44 -4.94
C ALA A 167 12.88 10.68 -6.05
N GLY A 168 13.93 9.92 -5.67
CA GLY A 168 14.78 9.13 -6.56
C GLY A 168 14.17 7.80 -7.04
N LEU A 169 12.98 7.42 -6.55
CA LEU A 169 12.34 6.16 -6.95
C LEU A 169 12.10 6.08 -8.47
N ALA A 170 12.39 4.89 -9.02
CA ALA A 170 12.24 4.57 -10.43
C ALA A 170 10.77 4.60 -10.88
N ARG A 171 10.55 4.67 -12.20
CA ARG A 171 9.21 4.57 -12.79
C ARG A 171 8.59 3.21 -12.44
N GLY A 172 7.40 3.22 -11.85
CA GLY A 172 6.67 2.01 -11.42
C GLY A 172 6.73 1.72 -9.92
N ALA A 173 7.65 2.36 -9.18
CA ALA A 173 7.62 2.37 -7.72
C ALA A 173 6.66 3.45 -7.20
N SER A 174 6.06 3.21 -6.03
CA SER A 174 5.00 4.08 -5.51
C SER A 174 5.59 5.24 -4.71
N LYS A 175 5.73 6.39 -5.36
CA LYS A 175 6.20 7.62 -4.68
C LYS A 175 5.23 8.09 -3.60
N SER A 176 3.92 8.00 -3.86
CA SER A 176 2.87 8.30 -2.87
C SER A 176 3.08 7.48 -1.60
N ALA A 177 3.22 6.15 -1.72
CA ALA A 177 3.49 5.27 -0.59
C ALA A 177 4.78 5.62 0.19
N CYS A 178 5.86 5.93 -0.53
CA CYS A 178 7.13 6.33 0.10
C CYS A 178 6.98 7.64 0.88
N PHE A 179 6.36 8.66 0.27
CA PHE A 179 6.13 9.93 0.95
C PHE A 179 5.11 9.83 2.07
N HIS A 180 4.11 8.94 1.98
CA HIS A 180 3.24 8.60 3.10
C HIS A 180 4.04 8.02 4.27
N GLY A 181 4.90 7.02 4.02
CA GLY A 181 5.82 6.50 5.03
C GLY A 181 6.76 7.56 5.61
N LEU A 182 7.21 8.53 4.79
CA LEU A 182 7.98 9.70 5.24
C LEU A 182 7.23 10.50 6.30
N GLY A 183 5.90 10.60 6.19
CA GLY A 183 5.05 11.18 7.22
C GLY A 183 5.20 10.51 8.58
N HIS A 184 5.34 9.19 8.64
CA HIS A 184 5.54 8.46 9.90
C HIS A 184 6.90 8.80 10.49
N GLY A 185 7.94 8.80 9.65
CA GLY A 185 9.29 9.24 10.01
C GLY A 185 9.28 10.68 10.55
N ALA A 186 8.58 11.60 9.88
CA ALA A 186 8.44 12.99 10.30
C ALA A 186 7.74 13.12 11.67
N ALA A 187 6.70 12.33 11.93
CA ALA A 187 6.06 12.28 13.24
C ALA A 187 7.04 11.79 14.32
N SER A 188 7.79 10.71 14.06
CA SER A 188 8.79 10.18 14.99
C SER A 188 9.93 11.17 15.28
N LEU A 189 10.51 11.78 14.24
CA LEU A 189 11.59 12.78 14.35
C LEU A 189 11.20 14.01 15.18
N THR A 190 9.92 14.32 15.26
CA THR A 190 9.41 15.51 15.94
C THR A 190 8.75 15.20 17.29
N SER A 191 8.91 13.97 17.79
CA SER A 191 8.25 13.49 19.02
C SER A 191 6.73 13.64 18.94
N PHE A 192 6.17 13.32 17.77
CA PHE A 192 4.74 13.28 17.49
C PHE A 192 4.05 14.63 17.68
N ARG A 193 4.77 15.74 17.47
CA ARG A 193 4.21 17.09 17.48
C ARG A 193 3.71 17.41 16.08
N LEU A 194 2.39 17.40 15.90
CA LEU A 194 1.73 17.49 14.59
C LEU A 194 2.27 18.62 13.72
N TYR A 195 2.30 19.85 14.22
CA TYR A 195 2.69 21.01 13.40
C TYR A 195 4.16 20.96 12.99
N ASP A 196 5.05 20.46 13.86
CA ASP A 196 6.46 20.28 13.52
C ASP A 196 6.63 19.15 12.49
N ALA A 197 5.88 18.05 12.60
CA ALA A 197 5.89 16.96 11.63
C ALA A 197 5.39 17.42 10.25
N LEU A 198 4.30 18.20 10.21
CA LEU A 198 3.79 18.79 8.98
C LEU A 198 4.75 19.83 8.39
N ALA A 199 5.58 20.49 9.20
CA ALA A 199 6.64 21.37 8.70
C ALA A 199 7.75 20.61 7.98
N ILE A 200 8.06 19.37 8.38
CA ILE A 200 8.95 18.49 7.60
C ILE A 200 8.30 18.18 6.24
N CYS A 201 7.01 17.87 6.22
CA CYS A 201 6.28 17.60 4.98
C CYS A 201 6.19 18.81 4.02
N ASP A 202 6.48 20.03 4.44
CA ASP A 202 6.56 21.18 3.51
C ASP A 202 7.74 21.08 2.56
N ASN A 203 8.81 20.40 2.98
CA ASN A 203 10.04 20.24 2.21
C ASN A 203 9.91 19.12 1.16
N VAL A 204 8.84 18.33 1.22
CA VAL A 204 8.49 17.32 0.22
C VAL A 204 7.98 18.01 -1.07
N PRO A 205 8.26 17.46 -2.27
CA PRO A 205 7.72 18.00 -3.51
C PRO A 205 6.20 18.15 -3.46
N GLN A 206 5.67 19.23 -4.04
CA GLN A 206 4.29 19.68 -3.86
C GLN A 206 3.25 18.56 -4.07
N ASP A 207 3.44 17.75 -5.12
CA ASP A 207 2.52 16.67 -5.50
C ASP A 207 2.36 15.59 -4.41
N TRP A 208 3.35 15.44 -3.51
CA TRP A 208 3.39 14.38 -2.48
C TRP A 208 3.21 14.89 -1.05
N ARG A 209 2.97 16.20 -0.87
CA ARG A 209 2.77 16.78 0.46
C ARG A 209 1.52 16.22 1.13
N ALA A 210 0.45 16.00 0.36
CA ALA A 210 -0.79 15.41 0.87
C ALA A 210 -0.54 13.98 1.42
N ASP A 211 0.23 13.16 0.70
CA ASP A 211 0.62 11.82 1.14
C ASP A 211 1.44 11.88 2.44
N CYS A 212 2.48 12.71 2.49
CA CYS A 212 3.29 12.90 3.70
C CYS A 212 2.44 13.34 4.89
N GLY A 213 1.55 14.33 4.70
CA GLY A 213 0.67 14.81 5.76
C GLY A 213 -0.33 13.75 6.24
N SER A 214 -0.86 12.93 5.31
CA SER A 214 -1.72 11.80 5.68
C SER A 214 -0.99 10.78 6.55
N GLY A 215 0.27 10.46 6.21
CA GLY A 215 1.11 9.60 7.03
C GLY A 215 1.40 10.18 8.42
N VAL A 216 1.67 11.49 8.52
CA VAL A 216 1.83 12.16 9.82
C VAL A 216 0.58 11.99 10.70
N MET A 217 -0.60 12.26 10.14
CA MET A 217 -1.86 12.17 10.88
C MET A 217 -2.19 10.74 11.27
N MET A 218 -2.02 9.78 10.35
CA MET A 218 -2.20 8.37 10.64
C MET A 218 -1.26 7.93 11.76
N GLU A 219 0.03 8.27 11.68
CA GLU A 219 0.98 7.86 12.71
C GLU A 219 0.62 8.45 14.09
N ILE A 220 0.25 9.72 14.17
CA ILE A 220 -0.05 10.35 15.47
C ILE A 220 -1.34 9.81 16.11
N TYR A 221 -2.42 9.67 15.32
CA TYR A 221 -3.77 9.42 15.83
C TYR A 221 -4.25 7.97 15.66
N GLU A 222 -3.65 7.24 14.74
CA GLU A 222 -3.96 5.84 14.42
C GLU A 222 -2.66 5.06 14.17
N PRO A 223 -1.69 5.09 15.11
CA PRO A 223 -0.32 4.66 14.86
C PRO A 223 -0.25 3.30 14.19
N SER A 224 0.45 3.30 13.04
CA SER A 224 0.84 2.07 12.35
C SER A 224 2.17 1.55 12.89
N THR A 225 2.92 2.41 13.60
CA THR A 225 4.11 2.02 14.37
C THR A 225 3.87 2.14 15.86
N PHE A 226 4.17 1.07 16.57
CA PHE A 226 3.77 0.90 17.97
C PHE A 226 4.88 1.36 18.93
N VAL A 227 5.63 2.39 18.53
CA VAL A 227 6.72 2.99 19.33
C VAL A 227 6.23 4.12 20.23
N HIS A 228 4.96 4.51 20.10
CA HIS A 228 4.34 5.54 20.93
C HIS A 228 2.87 5.23 21.23
N GLU A 229 2.36 5.87 22.28
CA GLU A 229 0.93 5.84 22.59
C GLU A 229 0.14 6.65 21.56
N ARG A 230 -0.98 6.09 21.12
CA ARG A 230 -1.95 6.79 20.28
C ARG A 230 -2.37 8.09 20.96
N LYS A 231 -2.30 9.21 20.24
CA LYS A 231 -2.94 10.45 20.69
C LYS A 231 -4.41 10.44 20.30
N GLU A 232 -5.25 11.02 21.14
CA GLU A 232 -6.65 11.21 20.79
C GLU A 232 -6.79 12.33 19.75
N PHE A 233 -7.64 12.09 18.76
CA PHE A 233 -8.01 13.11 17.80
C PHE A 233 -8.84 14.19 18.49
N PRO A 234 -8.67 15.49 18.17
CA PRO A 234 -9.46 16.56 18.77
C PRO A 234 -10.96 16.36 18.63
N ASP A 235 -11.71 16.83 19.64
CA ASP A 235 -13.13 16.56 19.75
C ASP A 235 -13.98 17.09 18.60
N ASP A 236 -13.76 18.35 18.24
CA ASP A 236 -14.39 18.97 17.07
C ASP A 236 -13.48 18.80 15.86
N ILE A 237 -13.59 17.64 15.22
CA ILE A 237 -12.77 17.25 14.08
C ILE A 237 -12.83 18.30 12.95
N PRO A 238 -14.02 18.76 12.47
CA PRO A 238 -14.06 19.80 11.45
C PRO A 238 -13.39 21.12 11.86
N ALA A 239 -13.60 21.59 13.09
CA ALA A 239 -12.97 22.82 13.56
C ALA A 239 -11.45 22.68 13.66
N PHE A 240 -10.97 21.51 14.07
CA PHE A 240 -9.55 21.20 14.07
C PHE A 240 -8.96 21.14 12.65
N CYS A 241 -9.63 20.48 11.71
CA CYS A 241 -9.17 20.47 10.31
C CYS A 241 -9.07 21.88 9.71
N ALA A 242 -9.91 22.81 10.16
CA ALA A 242 -9.84 24.22 9.75
C ALA A 242 -8.59 24.97 10.27
N THR A 243 -7.90 24.45 11.29
CA THR A 243 -6.64 25.03 11.79
C THR A 243 -5.43 24.58 10.98
N LEU A 244 -5.60 23.58 10.11
CA LEU A 244 -4.55 23.09 9.22
C LEU A 244 -4.55 23.89 7.90
N ARG A 245 -3.38 24.00 7.27
CA ARG A 245 -3.26 24.56 5.92
C ARG A 245 -3.46 23.48 4.86
N ASN A 246 -3.82 23.89 3.64
CA ASN A 246 -3.80 23.00 2.47
C ASN A 246 -2.35 22.52 2.18
N PRO A 247 -2.13 21.25 1.80
CA PRO A 247 -3.13 20.21 1.53
C PRO A 247 -3.58 19.41 2.78
N TYR A 248 -3.02 19.69 3.96
CA TYR A 248 -3.27 18.91 5.17
C TYR A 248 -4.71 19.06 5.69
N SER A 249 -5.32 20.24 5.54
CA SER A 249 -6.74 20.47 5.80
C SER A 249 -7.63 19.54 4.97
N ASP A 250 -7.31 19.38 3.68
CA ASP A 250 -8.09 18.59 2.74
C ASP A 250 -8.05 17.11 3.11
N THR A 251 -6.85 16.61 3.44
CA THR A 251 -6.66 15.26 3.96
C THR A 251 -7.45 15.07 5.26
N CYS A 252 -7.35 16.00 6.21
CA CYS A 252 -8.05 15.93 7.50
C CYS A 252 -9.57 15.88 7.32
N TYR A 253 -10.15 16.75 6.47
CA TYR A 253 -11.58 16.71 6.18
C TYR A 253 -12.00 15.43 5.47
N THR A 254 -11.14 14.89 4.61
CA THR A 254 -11.38 13.64 3.90
C THR A 254 -11.41 12.43 4.85
N THR A 255 -10.60 12.41 5.91
CA THR A 255 -10.58 11.32 6.89
C THR A 255 -11.41 11.61 8.16
N ALA A 256 -12.11 12.74 8.22
CA ALA A 256 -12.81 13.17 9.43
C ALA A 256 -13.84 12.15 9.96
N GLY A 257 -14.61 11.52 9.07
CA GLY A 257 -15.58 10.48 9.44
C GLY A 257 -14.92 9.23 10.02
N LEU A 258 -13.75 8.83 9.50
CA LEU A 258 -12.95 7.74 10.06
C LEU A 258 -12.53 8.05 11.49
N HIS A 259 -11.95 9.22 11.74
CA HIS A 259 -11.48 9.57 13.08
C HIS A 259 -12.64 9.67 14.08
N ALA A 260 -13.80 10.15 13.65
CA ALA A 260 -15.02 10.14 14.46
C ALA A 260 -15.47 8.72 14.82
N TYR A 261 -15.44 7.80 13.85
CA TYR A 261 -15.72 6.38 14.10
C TYR A 261 -14.67 5.75 15.03
N ALA A 262 -13.38 6.02 14.81
CA ALA A 262 -12.28 5.46 15.60
C ALA A 262 -12.41 5.85 17.09
N ARG A 263 -12.84 7.09 17.36
CA ARG A 263 -13.08 7.63 18.71
C ARG A 263 -14.35 7.05 19.36
N SER A 264 -15.48 7.09 18.66
CA SER A 264 -16.79 6.81 19.26
C SER A 264 -17.24 5.36 19.13
N LYS A 265 -16.68 4.61 18.17
CA LYS A 265 -17.23 3.35 17.62
C LYS A 265 -18.67 3.47 17.10
N GLY A 266 -19.19 4.70 16.99
CA GLY A 266 -20.54 5.00 16.54
C GLY A 266 -20.55 5.26 15.03
N VAL A 267 -21.29 4.44 14.29
CA VAL A 267 -21.41 4.60 12.84
C VAL A 267 -22.12 5.91 12.47
N SER A 268 -23.25 6.24 13.13
CA SER A 268 -23.99 7.47 12.83
C SER A 268 -23.15 8.74 13.07
N GLU A 269 -22.22 8.72 14.03
CA GLU A 269 -21.32 9.84 14.32
C GLU A 269 -20.31 10.08 13.19
N ALA A 270 -19.87 9.02 12.52
CA ALA A 270 -18.98 9.11 11.36
C ALA A 270 -19.62 9.90 10.22
N PHE A 271 -20.86 9.54 9.86
CA PHE A 271 -21.63 10.22 8.82
C PHE A 271 -22.01 11.65 9.25
N ALA A 272 -22.43 11.85 10.50
CA ALA A 272 -22.76 13.17 11.04
C ALA A 272 -21.55 14.13 10.99
N THR A 273 -20.36 13.62 11.29
CA THR A 273 -19.10 14.38 11.18
C THR A 273 -18.85 14.79 9.73
N CYS A 274 -19.00 13.89 8.76
CA CYS A 274 -18.85 14.23 7.34
C CYS A 274 -19.89 15.24 6.84
N ARG A 275 -21.07 15.33 7.45
CA ARG A 275 -22.05 16.36 7.09
C ARG A 275 -21.65 17.76 7.60
N ARG A 276 -20.80 17.82 8.63
CA ARG A 276 -20.27 19.06 9.23
C ARG A 276 -18.97 19.57 8.58
N VAL A 277 -18.25 18.76 7.80
CA VAL A 277 -17.10 19.27 7.03
C VAL A 277 -17.58 20.20 5.89
N PRO A 278 -16.71 21.06 5.32
CA PRO A 278 -17.09 21.90 4.19
C PRO A 278 -17.66 21.08 3.03
N GLN A 279 -18.61 21.66 2.30
CA GLN A 279 -19.46 20.94 1.34
C GLN A 279 -18.65 20.19 0.27
N GLU A 280 -17.54 20.77 -0.17
CA GLU A 280 -16.62 20.22 -1.17
C GLU A 280 -15.84 18.98 -0.69
N PHE A 281 -15.82 18.70 0.62
CA PHE A 281 -15.20 17.51 1.19
C PHE A 281 -16.21 16.44 1.59
N ARG A 282 -17.50 16.77 1.73
CA ARG A 282 -18.53 15.84 2.24
C ARG A 282 -18.50 14.49 1.52
N ASN A 283 -18.53 14.50 0.19
CA ASN A 283 -18.52 13.26 -0.58
C ASN A 283 -17.23 12.46 -0.39
N ARG A 284 -16.07 13.13 -0.39
CA ARG A 284 -14.78 12.46 -0.13
C ARG A 284 -14.73 11.87 1.27
N CYS A 285 -15.26 12.58 2.27
CA CYS A 285 -15.36 12.11 3.64
C CYS A 285 -16.21 10.82 3.74
N ILE A 286 -17.41 10.82 3.15
CA ILE A 286 -18.29 9.63 3.13
C ILE A 286 -17.64 8.46 2.39
N PHE A 287 -17.00 8.71 1.25
CA PHE A 287 -16.25 7.70 0.51
C PHE A 287 -15.17 7.08 1.40
N TYR A 288 -14.42 7.89 2.14
CA TYR A 288 -13.34 7.41 3.00
C TYR A 288 -13.80 6.65 4.25
N ILE A 289 -15.05 6.82 4.69
CA ILE A 289 -15.65 5.94 5.71
C ILE A 289 -15.62 4.49 5.21
N GLY A 290 -16.16 4.23 4.02
CA GLY A 290 -16.22 2.88 3.47
C GLY A 290 -14.84 2.35 3.06
N HIS A 291 -13.98 3.21 2.51
CA HIS A 291 -12.59 2.83 2.20
C HIS A 291 -11.87 2.27 3.44
N ASN A 292 -12.05 2.89 4.61
CA ASN A 292 -11.44 2.42 5.85
C ASN A 292 -12.19 1.26 6.50
N ALA A 293 -13.51 1.18 6.33
CA ALA A 293 -14.30 0.05 6.83
C ALA A 293 -13.77 -1.30 6.33
N TYR A 294 -13.26 -1.35 5.09
CA TYR A 294 -12.60 -2.54 4.55
C TYR A 294 -11.43 -3.01 5.43
N PHE A 295 -10.56 -2.10 5.87
CA PHE A 295 -9.41 -2.45 6.72
C PHE A 295 -9.81 -2.75 8.17
N VAL A 296 -10.75 -1.97 8.71
CA VAL A 296 -11.28 -2.14 10.07
C VAL A 296 -11.94 -3.51 10.24
N PHE A 297 -12.72 -3.95 9.25
CA PHE A 297 -13.46 -5.21 9.28
C PHE A 297 -12.74 -6.33 8.53
N ASN A 298 -11.48 -6.13 8.16
CA ASN A 298 -10.67 -7.10 7.44
C ASN A 298 -11.39 -7.73 6.22
N GLY A 299 -12.03 -6.89 5.42
CA GLY A 299 -12.77 -7.31 4.23
C GLY A 299 -14.08 -8.05 4.50
N THR A 300 -14.58 -8.10 5.74
CA THR A 300 -15.84 -8.75 6.10
C THR A 300 -17.02 -7.97 5.51
N VAL A 301 -17.48 -8.46 4.35
CA VAL A 301 -18.53 -7.87 3.50
C VAL A 301 -19.77 -7.45 4.31
N LYS A 302 -20.27 -8.34 5.19
CA LYS A 302 -21.46 -8.07 6.02
C LYS A 302 -21.26 -6.90 6.99
N GLU A 303 -20.09 -6.76 7.60
CA GLU A 303 -19.81 -5.67 8.54
C GLU A 303 -19.67 -4.33 7.80
N ILE A 304 -19.02 -4.35 6.63
CA ILE A 304 -18.90 -3.19 5.73
C ILE A 304 -20.28 -2.70 5.30
N GLU A 305 -21.17 -3.62 4.89
CA GLU A 305 -22.55 -3.28 4.52
C GLU A 305 -23.34 -2.68 5.67
N LEU A 306 -23.29 -3.31 6.84
CA LEU A 306 -23.97 -2.81 8.03
C LEU A 306 -23.49 -1.40 8.39
N LEU A 307 -22.19 -1.14 8.24
CA LEU A 307 -21.64 0.20 8.43
C LEU A 307 -22.17 1.18 7.38
N CYS A 308 -22.08 0.85 6.08
CA CYS A 308 -22.50 1.76 5.02
C CYS A 308 -24.02 1.98 4.98
N ALA A 309 -24.83 1.04 5.47
CA ALA A 309 -26.27 1.17 5.56
C ALA A 309 -26.74 2.33 6.45
N ALA A 310 -25.91 2.77 7.42
CA ALA A 310 -26.21 3.95 8.22
C ALA A 310 -26.27 5.25 7.40
N GLY A 311 -25.63 5.29 6.23
CA GLY A 311 -25.73 6.40 5.29
C GLY A 311 -27.15 6.66 4.76
N ARG A 312 -28.04 5.66 4.86
CA ARG A 312 -29.45 5.75 4.42
C ARG A 312 -30.30 6.63 5.32
N GLU A 313 -29.82 6.96 6.51
CA GLU A 313 -30.48 7.93 7.41
C GLU A 313 -30.45 9.35 6.84
N SER A 314 -29.63 9.61 5.80
CA SER A 314 -29.58 10.88 5.07
C SER A 314 -30.72 11.03 4.07
N ALA A 315 -31.19 12.27 3.85
CA ALA A 315 -32.21 12.58 2.84
C ALA A 315 -31.77 12.26 1.39
N SER A 316 -30.47 12.17 1.14
CA SER A 316 -29.90 11.89 -0.19
C SER A 316 -29.23 10.51 -0.30
N ASP A 317 -29.47 9.61 0.65
CA ASP A 317 -28.82 8.29 0.81
C ASP A 317 -27.30 8.28 0.53
N GLU A 318 -26.50 8.34 1.58
CA GLU A 318 -25.03 8.37 1.49
C GLU A 318 -24.40 6.97 1.34
N SER A 319 -25.21 5.89 1.41
CA SER A 319 -24.71 4.51 1.41
C SER A 319 -23.98 4.08 0.12
N PRO A 320 -24.41 4.47 -1.11
CA PRO A 320 -23.71 4.07 -2.32
C PRO A 320 -22.28 4.60 -2.38
N LEU A 321 -22.06 5.83 -1.90
CA LEU A 321 -20.75 6.47 -1.90
C LEU A 321 -19.80 5.83 -0.89
N CYS A 322 -20.32 5.42 0.27
CA CYS A 322 -19.56 4.61 1.23
C CYS A 322 -19.16 3.27 0.61
N LEU A 323 -20.08 2.55 -0.04
CA LEU A 323 -19.79 1.27 -0.69
C LEU A 323 -18.73 1.41 -1.81
N GLN A 324 -18.77 2.48 -2.61
CA GLN A 324 -17.72 2.78 -3.60
C GLN A 324 -16.34 2.91 -2.96
N GLY A 325 -16.26 3.53 -1.78
CA GLY A 325 -15.03 3.59 -0.99
C GLY A 325 -14.52 2.20 -0.62
N ALA A 326 -15.40 1.35 -0.08
CA ALA A 326 -15.06 -0.01 0.32
C ALA A 326 -14.62 -0.89 -0.86
N ILE A 327 -15.27 -0.75 -2.01
CA ILE A 327 -14.90 -1.43 -3.26
C ILE A 327 -13.48 -1.02 -3.68
N THR A 328 -13.18 0.29 -3.65
CA THR A 328 -11.86 0.79 -4.02
C THR A 328 -10.78 0.20 -3.12
N ALA A 329 -10.97 0.23 -1.79
CA ALA A 329 -10.05 -0.40 -0.84
C ALA A 329 -9.89 -1.90 -1.08
N SER A 330 -10.99 -2.60 -1.37
CA SER A 330 -10.94 -4.05 -1.62
C SER A 330 -10.12 -4.43 -2.85
N VAL A 331 -10.21 -3.66 -3.94
CA VAL A 331 -9.45 -3.95 -5.16
C VAL A 331 -7.96 -3.66 -4.98
N VAL A 332 -7.62 -2.62 -4.21
CA VAL A 332 -6.23 -2.27 -3.89
C VAL A 332 -5.60 -3.30 -2.96
N ALA A 333 -6.35 -3.80 -1.99
CA ALA A 333 -5.84 -4.69 -0.95
C ALA A 333 -5.88 -6.19 -1.31
N ASP A 334 -6.84 -6.59 -2.14
CA ASP A 334 -7.09 -7.98 -2.54
C ASP A 334 -7.07 -8.12 -4.06
N SER A 335 -5.96 -8.64 -4.59
CA SER A 335 -5.81 -8.92 -6.02
C SER A 335 -6.71 -10.03 -6.55
N SER A 336 -7.35 -10.83 -5.68
CA SER A 336 -8.37 -11.82 -6.06
C SER A 336 -9.76 -11.20 -6.27
N ALA A 337 -9.95 -9.96 -5.79
CA ALA A 337 -11.19 -9.18 -5.86
C ALA A 337 -12.42 -9.85 -5.22
N VAL A 338 -12.24 -10.89 -4.40
CA VAL A 338 -13.33 -11.68 -3.81
C VAL A 338 -14.22 -10.78 -2.97
N SER A 339 -13.63 -9.95 -2.10
CA SER A 339 -14.41 -9.02 -1.28
C SER A 339 -15.12 -7.96 -2.11
N GLY A 340 -14.50 -7.45 -3.17
CA GLY A 340 -15.10 -6.47 -4.07
C GLY A 340 -16.36 -7.01 -4.75
N PHE A 341 -16.29 -8.23 -5.29
CA PHE A 341 -17.48 -8.91 -5.83
C PHE A 341 -18.52 -9.21 -4.75
N GLY A 342 -18.09 -9.62 -3.55
CA GLY A 342 -18.98 -9.85 -2.42
C GLY A 342 -19.79 -8.60 -2.03
N ILE A 343 -19.14 -7.43 -1.97
CA ILE A 343 -19.79 -6.14 -1.67
C ILE A 343 -20.85 -5.79 -2.74
N CYS A 344 -20.59 -6.06 -4.02
CA CYS A 344 -21.60 -5.82 -5.05
C CYS A 344 -22.69 -6.90 -5.13
N ALA A 345 -22.38 -8.15 -4.77
CA ALA A 345 -23.35 -9.24 -4.76
C ALA A 345 -24.50 -8.99 -3.77
N SER A 346 -24.21 -8.33 -2.66
CA SER A 346 -25.18 -7.94 -1.62
C SER A 346 -25.88 -6.61 -1.88
N ALA A 347 -25.46 -5.86 -2.90
CA ALA A 347 -26.06 -4.59 -3.25
C ALA A 347 -27.56 -4.76 -3.58
N GLU A 348 -28.35 -3.80 -3.11
CA GLU A 348 -29.79 -3.73 -3.41
C GLU A 348 -30.03 -3.61 -4.90
N MET A 349 -31.18 -4.14 -5.37
CA MET A 349 -31.47 -4.29 -6.80
C MET A 349 -31.26 -3.01 -7.60
N GLU A 350 -31.65 -1.86 -7.04
CA GLU A 350 -31.55 -0.55 -7.68
C GLU A 350 -30.10 -0.07 -7.87
N ASN A 351 -29.18 -0.54 -7.02
CA ASN A 351 -27.77 -0.14 -7.01
C ASN A 351 -26.82 -1.16 -7.65
N ARG A 352 -27.33 -2.35 -8.04
CA ARG A 352 -26.54 -3.45 -8.60
C ARG A 352 -25.71 -3.05 -9.81
N GLN A 353 -26.33 -2.39 -10.79
CA GLN A 353 -25.66 -1.97 -12.02
C GLN A 353 -24.53 -0.98 -11.72
N SER A 354 -24.84 0.09 -10.98
CA SER A 354 -23.84 1.10 -10.61
C SER A 354 -22.70 0.54 -9.76
N CYS A 355 -22.99 -0.43 -8.88
CA CYS A 355 -21.95 -1.10 -8.09
C CYS A 355 -21.02 -1.90 -9.00
N ALA A 356 -21.59 -2.73 -9.87
CA ALA A 356 -20.83 -3.56 -10.79
C ALA A 356 -19.96 -2.73 -11.74
N ASP A 357 -20.51 -1.68 -12.35
CA ASP A 357 -19.77 -0.79 -13.25
C ASP A 357 -18.60 -0.11 -12.52
N PHE A 358 -18.83 0.34 -11.28
CA PHE A 358 -17.79 0.95 -10.46
C PHE A 358 -16.68 -0.06 -10.11
N LEU A 359 -17.05 -1.25 -9.62
CA LEU A 359 -16.10 -2.32 -9.31
C LEU A 359 -15.24 -2.67 -10.53
N VAL A 360 -15.88 -2.87 -11.68
CA VAL A 360 -15.19 -3.23 -12.91
C VAL A 360 -14.22 -2.14 -13.36
N THR A 361 -14.63 -0.88 -13.29
CA THR A 361 -13.76 0.26 -13.59
C THR A 361 -12.52 0.26 -12.68
N ARG A 362 -12.70 0.00 -11.37
CA ARG A 362 -11.59 -0.09 -10.42
C ARG A 362 -10.66 -1.28 -10.72
N LEU A 363 -11.20 -2.43 -11.09
CA LEU A 363 -10.41 -3.61 -11.49
C LEU A 363 -9.55 -3.33 -12.72
N ASP A 364 -10.09 -2.63 -13.71
CA ASP A 364 -9.32 -2.24 -14.90
C ASP A 364 -8.18 -1.29 -14.57
N GLU A 365 -8.44 -0.29 -13.75
CA GLU A 365 -7.45 0.72 -13.38
C GLU A 365 -6.29 0.12 -12.57
N HIS A 366 -6.58 -0.80 -11.65
CA HIS A 366 -5.58 -1.32 -10.69
C HIS A 366 -4.95 -2.64 -11.12
N LEU A 367 -5.72 -3.54 -11.73
CA LEU A 367 -5.25 -4.88 -12.10
C LEU A 367 -5.12 -5.07 -13.62
N GLY A 368 -5.74 -4.19 -14.41
CA GLY A 368 -5.75 -4.28 -15.87
C GLY A 368 -6.81 -5.23 -16.43
N ARG A 369 -7.19 -4.97 -17.68
CA ARG A 369 -8.29 -5.64 -18.40
C ARG A 369 -8.14 -7.16 -18.47
N ASP A 370 -6.92 -7.67 -18.65
CA ASP A 370 -6.66 -9.11 -18.76
C ASP A 370 -6.88 -9.83 -17.43
N VAL A 371 -6.49 -9.20 -16.31
CA VAL A 371 -6.72 -9.75 -14.97
C VAL A 371 -8.21 -9.69 -14.66
N ARG A 372 -8.85 -8.53 -14.89
CA ARG A 372 -10.31 -8.37 -14.76
C ARG A 372 -11.06 -9.48 -15.49
N ALA A 373 -10.77 -9.71 -16.77
CA ALA A 373 -11.47 -10.71 -17.58
C ALA A 373 -11.38 -12.11 -16.98
N ARG A 374 -10.22 -12.50 -16.43
CA ARG A 374 -10.07 -13.79 -15.72
C ARG A 374 -10.88 -13.82 -14.42
N LEU A 375 -10.84 -12.74 -13.63
CA LEU A 375 -11.59 -12.65 -12.37
C LEU A 375 -13.10 -12.72 -12.61
N CYS A 376 -13.61 -12.07 -13.67
CA CYS A 376 -15.01 -12.16 -14.09
C CYS A 376 -15.47 -13.60 -14.35
N GLU A 377 -14.55 -14.51 -14.72
CA GLU A 377 -14.86 -15.91 -14.97
C GLU A 377 -14.90 -16.76 -13.71
N ILE A 378 -13.94 -16.56 -12.81
CA ILE A 378 -13.64 -17.50 -11.71
C ILE A 378 -14.16 -17.05 -10.34
N THR A 379 -14.36 -15.75 -10.13
CA THR A 379 -14.66 -15.19 -8.80
C THR A 379 -16.11 -14.73 -8.67
N VAL A 380 -16.82 -14.53 -9.79
CA VAL A 380 -18.08 -13.79 -9.77
C VAL A 380 -19.29 -14.67 -9.56
N SER A 381 -20.01 -14.37 -8.48
CA SER A 381 -21.38 -14.77 -8.21
C SER A 381 -22.08 -13.58 -7.58
N PRO A 382 -23.37 -13.32 -7.88
CA PRO A 382 -24.29 -14.09 -8.73
C PRO A 382 -24.23 -13.78 -10.24
N ASP A 383 -24.97 -14.52 -11.06
CA ASP A 383 -24.93 -14.46 -12.54
C ASP A 383 -25.09 -13.05 -13.14
N TRP A 384 -25.95 -12.21 -12.54
CA TRP A 384 -26.15 -10.84 -13.02
C TRP A 384 -24.86 -10.00 -12.95
N LEU A 385 -24.04 -10.21 -11.92
CA LEU A 385 -22.78 -9.49 -11.73
C LEU A 385 -21.74 -9.99 -12.73
N LYS A 386 -21.78 -11.29 -13.04
CA LYS A 386 -20.91 -11.92 -14.04
C LYS A 386 -21.17 -11.39 -15.44
N GLU A 387 -22.44 -11.19 -15.80
CA GLU A 387 -22.82 -10.64 -17.10
C GLU A 387 -22.33 -9.19 -17.27
N ILE A 388 -22.55 -8.33 -16.26
CA ILE A 388 -22.05 -6.94 -16.29
C ILE A 388 -20.51 -6.91 -16.36
N CYS A 389 -19.83 -7.71 -15.55
CA CYS A 389 -18.37 -7.79 -15.51
C CYS A 389 -17.75 -8.14 -16.88
N ARG A 390 -18.39 -9.07 -17.62
CA ARG A 390 -17.95 -9.49 -18.95
C ARG A 390 -18.26 -8.47 -20.04
N MET A 391 -19.42 -7.83 -19.97
CA MET A 391 -19.92 -6.93 -21.00
C MET A 391 -19.34 -5.51 -20.88
N HIS A 392 -18.62 -5.22 -19.79
CA HIS A 392 -18.02 -3.91 -19.59
C HIS A 392 -16.87 -3.66 -20.60
N PRO A 393 -16.94 -2.56 -21.37
CA PRO A 393 -16.03 -2.27 -22.48
C PRO A 393 -14.58 -2.00 -22.08
#